data_AF-A0A959AF42-F1
#
_entry.id   AF-A0A959AF42-F1
#
_cell.length_a   1.000
_cell.length_b   1.000
_cell.length_c   1.000
_cell.angle_alpha   90.00
_cell.angle_beta   90.00
_cell.angle_gamma   90.00
#
_symmetry.space_group_name_H-M   'P 1'
#
loop_
_entity.id
_entity.type
_entity.pdbx_description
1 polymer ?
#
loop_
_entity_poly.entity_id
_entity_poly.type
_entity_poly.pdbx_seq_one_letter_code
_entity_poly.pdbx_strand_id
1 'polypeptide(L)'
;YPVMQRSDLVKQLPLLKKKYLKSEDFANQTIPDLFTAEQLSAAEKKEAVCLETSILWNRGGGNFELIPLPSPAQQTPVFAAVAGDFTGDGITDLLLAGNHEYCKPETGVYLGSYGCVLQGNGKGAFADPGQGRMSAGIRGSVRNFALMHQRNRRVVVVARNNAKLLILEATAGKKASPQ
;
A
#
# COMPACT_ATOMS: atom_id res chain seq x y z
N TYR A 1 20.88 -5.59 14.28
CA TYR A 1 20.08 -5.11 15.44
C TYR A 1 18.60 -5.29 15.13
N PRO A 2 17.74 -5.56 16.12
CA PRO A 2 16.29 -5.54 15.97
C PRO A 2 15.79 -4.14 15.54
N VAL A 3 14.83 -4.10 14.61
CA VAL A 3 14.17 -2.85 14.21
C VAL A 3 13.19 -2.37 15.28
N MET A 4 12.59 -3.30 16.02
CA MET A 4 11.60 -2.99 17.06
C MET A 4 12.26 -2.47 18.33
N GLN A 5 11.64 -1.45 18.93
CA GLN A 5 12.06 -0.90 20.21
C GLN A 5 11.88 -1.91 21.36
N ARG A 6 12.73 -1.79 22.38
CA ARG A 6 12.71 -2.65 23.57
C ARG A 6 11.31 -2.75 24.19
N SER A 7 10.64 -1.61 24.37
CA SER A 7 9.33 -1.52 25.01
C SER A 7 8.27 -2.34 24.29
N ASP A 8 8.29 -2.36 22.95
CA ASP A 8 7.35 -3.13 22.14
C ASP A 8 7.69 -4.61 22.13
N LEU A 9 8.98 -4.94 22.04
CA LEU A 9 9.42 -6.33 22.05
C LEU A 9 9.10 -7.00 23.40
N VAL A 10 9.28 -6.29 24.52
CA VAL A 10 8.94 -6.78 25.87
C VAL A 10 7.44 -7.00 26.06
N LYS A 11 6.58 -6.21 25.41
CA LYS A 11 5.12 -6.43 25.45
C LYS A 11 4.72 -7.76 24.81
N GLN A 12 5.41 -8.15 23.73
CA GLN A 12 5.17 -9.42 23.04
C GLN A 12 5.94 -10.59 23.68
N LEU A 13 7.13 -10.32 24.22
CA LEU A 13 8.04 -11.29 24.81
C LEU A 13 8.47 -10.86 26.23
N PRO A 14 7.62 -11.06 27.26
CA PRO A 14 7.88 -10.61 28.63
C PRO A 14 9.18 -11.14 29.24
N LEU A 15 9.68 -12.29 28.76
CA LEU A 15 10.95 -12.89 29.19
C LEU A 15 12.15 -11.95 29.00
N LEU A 16 12.11 -11.06 28.00
CA LEU A 16 13.19 -10.10 27.72
C LEU A 16 13.25 -8.97 28.75
N LYS A 17 12.17 -8.74 29.53
CA LYS A 17 12.11 -7.69 30.55
C LYS A 17 13.16 -7.86 31.64
N LYS A 18 13.41 -9.11 32.04
CA LYS A 18 14.40 -9.42 33.09
C LYS A 18 15.83 -9.26 32.58
N LYS A 19 16.07 -9.57 31.31
CA LYS A 19 17.39 -9.54 30.68
C LYS A 19 17.83 -8.13 30.30
N TYR A 20 16.89 -7.30 29.87
CA TYR A 20 17.14 -5.90 29.50
C TYR A 20 16.20 -5.01 30.31
N LEU A 21 16.68 -4.45 31.43
CA LEU A 21 15.84 -3.62 32.30
C LEU A 21 15.71 -2.20 31.74
N LYS A 22 16.82 -1.62 31.27
CA LYS A 22 16.86 -0.29 30.66
C LYS A 22 16.91 -0.41 29.14
N SER A 23 16.49 0.65 28.44
CA SER A 23 16.56 0.71 26.97
C SER A 23 18.01 0.79 26.46
N GLU A 24 18.89 1.42 27.23
CA GLU A 24 20.33 1.49 26.94
C GLU A 24 20.97 0.09 26.87
N ASP A 25 20.56 -0.82 27.76
CA ASP A 25 21.03 -2.21 27.77
C ASP A 25 20.65 -2.97 26.48
N PHE A 26 19.58 -2.54 25.81
CA PHE A 26 19.04 -3.15 24.60
C PHE A 26 19.56 -2.52 23.30
N ALA A 27 20.00 -1.25 23.33
CA ALA A 27 20.24 -0.45 22.12
C ALA A 27 21.23 -1.08 21.14
N ASN A 28 22.25 -1.77 21.66
CA ASN A 28 23.32 -2.39 20.86
C ASN A 28 23.20 -3.92 20.77
N GLN A 29 22.02 -4.50 21.04
CA GLN A 29 21.84 -5.95 21.01
C GLN A 29 21.47 -6.44 19.61
N THR A 30 22.05 -7.56 19.17
CA THR A 30 21.67 -8.26 17.94
C THR A 30 20.68 -9.39 18.22
N ILE A 31 20.07 -9.97 17.18
CA ILE A 31 19.11 -11.09 17.37
C ILE A 31 19.75 -12.28 18.13
N PRO A 32 20.99 -12.71 17.82
CA PRO A 32 21.71 -13.70 18.61
C PRO A 32 21.95 -13.33 20.08
N ASP A 33 22.06 -12.04 20.41
CA ASP A 33 22.24 -11.65 21.80
C ASP A 33 20.95 -11.75 22.60
N LEU A 34 19.79 -11.63 21.94
CA LEU A 34 18.48 -11.69 22.60
C LEU A 34 18.10 -13.11 23.02
N PHE A 35 18.40 -14.11 22.19
CA PHE A 35 17.92 -15.49 22.32
C PHE A 35 19.08 -16.49 22.41
N THR A 36 18.86 -17.64 23.02
CA THR A 36 19.87 -18.71 23.00
C THR A 36 19.94 -19.38 21.62
N ALA A 37 21.04 -20.08 21.33
CA ALA A 37 21.19 -20.81 20.09
C ALA A 37 20.10 -21.88 19.91
N GLU A 38 19.71 -22.55 21.00
CA GLU A 38 18.64 -23.55 21.01
C GLU A 38 17.29 -22.92 20.67
N GLN A 39 17.00 -21.73 21.22
CA GLN A 39 15.78 -20.98 20.91
C GLN A 39 15.73 -20.56 19.45
N LEU A 40 16.84 -20.09 18.89
CA LEU A 40 16.92 -19.69 17.49
C LEU A 40 16.81 -20.90 16.55
N SER A 41 17.42 -22.03 16.93
CA SER A 41 17.32 -23.27 16.14
C SER A 41 15.91 -23.86 16.15
N ALA A 42 15.14 -23.65 17.22
CA ALA A 42 13.75 -24.09 17.31
C ALA A 42 12.75 -23.07 16.73
N ALA A 43 13.20 -21.87 16.34
CA ALA A 43 12.33 -20.80 15.86
C ALA A 43 11.92 -21.01 14.40
N GLU A 44 10.67 -20.70 14.08
CA GLU A 44 10.21 -20.61 12.69
C GLU A 44 10.72 -19.30 12.08
N LYS A 45 11.62 -19.40 11.10
CA LYS A 45 12.09 -18.24 10.34
C LYS A 45 11.19 -18.00 9.13
N LYS A 46 10.54 -16.83 9.08
CA LYS A 46 9.77 -16.37 7.92
C LYS A 46 10.48 -15.20 7.26
N GLU A 47 10.52 -15.22 5.94
CA GLU A 47 11.12 -14.17 5.12
C GLU A 47 10.08 -13.62 4.16
N ALA A 48 10.02 -12.28 4.05
CA ALA A 48 9.25 -11.61 3.02
C ALA A 48 10.21 -11.25 1.87
N VAL A 49 9.96 -11.79 0.68
CA VAL A 49 10.85 -11.63 -0.49
C VAL A 49 10.30 -10.68 -1.55
N CYS A 50 9.01 -10.34 -1.49
CA CYS A 50 8.36 -9.40 -2.40
C CYS A 50 7.59 -8.37 -1.56
N LEU A 51 7.94 -7.10 -1.75
CA LEU A 51 7.29 -5.95 -1.10
C LEU A 51 6.68 -5.00 -2.14
N GLU A 52 6.81 -5.32 -3.43
CA GLU A 52 6.31 -4.50 -4.52
C GLU A 52 4.80 -4.62 -4.63
N THR A 53 4.12 -3.47 -4.74
CA THR A 53 2.72 -3.45 -5.14
C THR A 53 2.61 -4.06 -6.53
N SER A 54 1.86 -5.14 -6.65
CA SER A 54 1.82 -5.97 -7.85
C SER A 54 0.40 -6.40 -8.18
N ILE A 55 0.16 -6.74 -9.44
CA ILE A 55 -1.05 -7.43 -9.88
C ILE A 55 -0.78 -8.91 -10.00
N LEU A 56 -1.69 -9.72 -9.46
CA LEU A 56 -1.71 -11.15 -9.70
C LEU A 56 -2.73 -11.47 -10.80
N TRP A 57 -2.25 -11.73 -12.01
CA TRP A 57 -3.09 -12.09 -13.15
C TRP A 57 -3.41 -13.58 -13.15
N ASN A 58 -4.70 -13.92 -13.17
CA ASN A 58 -5.14 -15.27 -13.45
C ASN A 58 -5.08 -15.52 -14.97
N ARG A 59 -4.14 -16.35 -15.42
CA ARG A 59 -3.98 -16.73 -16.83
C ARG A 59 -4.81 -17.96 -17.22
N GLY A 60 -5.65 -18.47 -16.31
CA GLY A 60 -6.47 -19.65 -16.50
C GLY A 60 -5.71 -20.94 -16.15
N GLY A 61 -6.46 -22.04 -15.98
CA GLY A 61 -5.87 -23.36 -15.71
C GLY A 61 -5.06 -23.46 -14.41
N GLY A 62 -5.28 -22.56 -13.45
CA GLY A 62 -4.50 -22.49 -12.21
C GLY A 62 -3.18 -21.72 -12.33
N ASN A 63 -2.89 -21.12 -13.48
CA ASN A 63 -1.67 -20.34 -13.71
C ASN A 63 -1.90 -18.88 -13.28
N PHE A 64 -1.01 -18.39 -12.43
CA PHE A 64 -0.99 -17.00 -12.01
C PHE A 64 0.35 -16.34 -12.36
N GLU A 65 0.27 -15.10 -12.81
CA GLU A 65 1.44 -14.29 -13.13
C GLU A 65 1.44 -13.04 -12.24
N LEU A 66 2.51 -12.85 -11.49
CA LEU A 66 2.69 -11.66 -10.65
C LEU A 66 3.47 -10.62 -11.44
N ILE A 67 2.87 -9.45 -11.66
CA ILE A 67 3.47 -8.35 -12.41
C ILE A 67 3.56 -7.12 -11.49
N PRO A 68 4.77 -6.57 -11.26
CA PRO A 68 4.92 -5.36 -10.46
C PRO A 68 4.26 -4.17 -11.17
N LEU A 69 3.58 -3.33 -10.39
CA LEU A 69 3.04 -2.07 -10.87
C LEU A 69 4.15 -1.03 -11.02
N PRO A 70 3.98 -0.02 -11.91
CA PRO A 70 4.99 1.00 -12.13
C PRO A 70 5.29 1.81 -10.85
N SER A 71 6.44 2.50 -10.87
CA SER A 71 6.98 3.31 -9.75
C SER A 71 5.95 4.14 -8.95
N PRO A 72 4.96 4.81 -9.58
CA PRO A 72 3.94 5.58 -8.84
C PRO A 72 3.15 4.75 -7.81
N ALA A 73 2.95 3.46 -8.05
CA ALA A 73 2.27 2.56 -7.12
C ALA A 73 3.16 2.06 -5.97
N GLN A 74 4.46 2.37 -5.98
CA GLN A 74 5.45 1.90 -5.01
C GLN A 74 5.78 2.94 -3.93
N GLN A 75 5.28 4.18 -4.05
CA GLN A 75 5.69 5.30 -3.20
C GLN A 75 5.15 5.22 -1.76
N THR A 76 4.08 4.49 -1.54
CA THR A 76 3.43 4.35 -0.23
C THR A 76 2.60 3.07 -0.20
N PRO A 77 2.25 2.52 0.98
CA PRO A 77 1.37 1.36 1.05
C PRO A 77 0.04 1.60 0.34
N VAL A 78 -0.43 0.57 -0.37
CA VAL A 78 -1.75 0.53 -0.99
C VAL A 78 -2.69 -0.29 -0.09
N PHE A 79 -3.73 0.35 0.43
CA PHE A 79 -4.76 -0.30 1.25
C PHE A 79 -6.12 -0.41 0.56
N ALA A 80 -6.31 0.33 -0.53
CA ALA A 80 -7.50 0.32 -1.34
C ALA A 80 -7.13 0.39 -2.82
N ALA A 81 -7.80 -0.42 -3.62
CA ALA A 81 -7.67 -0.45 -5.07
C ALA A 81 -9.07 -0.55 -5.66
N VAL A 82 -9.31 0.13 -6.78
CA VAL A 82 -10.53 -0.01 -7.57
C VAL A 82 -10.20 0.03 -9.05
N ALA A 83 -10.82 -0.86 -9.81
CA ALA A 83 -10.67 -0.95 -11.25
C ALA A 83 -11.90 -0.35 -11.94
N GLY A 84 -11.67 0.45 -12.98
CA GLY A 84 -12.73 1.07 -13.77
C GLY A 84 -12.15 1.94 -14.87
N ASP A 85 -12.95 2.26 -15.89
CA ASP A 85 -12.55 3.25 -16.90
C ASP A 85 -12.64 4.65 -16.28
N PHE A 86 -11.48 5.23 -15.98
CA PHE A 86 -11.33 6.56 -15.38
C PHE A 86 -10.84 7.59 -16.40
N THR A 87 -10.29 7.14 -17.53
CA THR A 87 -9.84 7.99 -18.64
C THR A 87 -10.93 8.27 -19.68
N GLY A 88 -11.97 7.43 -19.74
CA GLY A 88 -13.08 7.50 -20.69
C GLY A 88 -12.78 6.85 -22.04
N ASP A 89 -11.76 6.01 -22.14
CA ASP A 89 -11.35 5.35 -23.39
C ASP A 89 -11.95 3.94 -23.57
N GLY A 90 -12.76 3.48 -22.60
CA GLY A 90 -13.35 2.15 -22.58
C GLY A 90 -12.41 1.05 -22.07
N ILE A 91 -11.17 1.39 -21.70
CA ILE A 91 -10.19 0.47 -21.14
C ILE A 91 -10.24 0.57 -19.60
N THR A 92 -10.00 -0.55 -18.92
CA THR A 92 -9.98 -0.57 -17.45
C THR A 92 -8.68 0.05 -16.94
N ASP A 93 -8.82 1.07 -16.10
CA ASP A 93 -7.75 1.72 -15.35
C ASP A 93 -7.78 1.27 -13.89
N LEU A 94 -6.75 1.61 -13.12
CA LEU A 94 -6.67 1.39 -11.68
C LEU A 94 -6.57 2.70 -10.92
N LEU A 95 -7.32 2.82 -9.83
CA LEU A 95 -7.11 3.83 -8.80
C LEU A 95 -6.67 3.14 -7.51
N LEU A 96 -5.51 3.54 -7.01
CA LEU A 96 -4.85 2.98 -5.83
C LEU A 96 -4.63 4.06 -4.78
N ALA A 97 -4.89 3.75 -3.53
CA ALA A 97 -4.52 4.60 -2.41
C ALA A 97 -4.30 3.77 -1.14
N GLY A 98 -3.60 4.34 -0.19
CA GLY A 98 -3.49 3.74 1.13
C GLY A 98 -3.14 4.79 2.13
N ASN A 99 -1.91 5.33 2.08
CA ASN A 99 -1.37 6.29 3.07
C ASN A 99 -1.58 5.83 4.53
N HIS A 100 -0.61 6.07 5.40
CA HIS A 100 -0.74 5.69 6.80
C HIS A 100 -0.14 6.73 7.73
N GLU A 101 -1.02 7.46 8.38
CA GLU A 101 -0.67 8.54 9.32
C GLU A 101 -0.48 8.01 10.75
N TYR A 102 -1.11 6.89 11.08
CA TYR A 102 -1.10 6.29 12.42
C TYR A 102 0.04 5.27 12.55
N CYS A 103 1.26 5.75 12.36
CA CYS A 103 2.46 4.92 12.40
C CYS A 103 3.22 5.14 13.71
N LYS A 104 4.13 4.21 14.02
CA LYS A 104 5.04 4.40 15.14
C LYS A 104 6.02 5.54 14.80
N PRO A 105 6.48 6.33 15.78
CA PRO A 105 7.43 7.42 15.54
C PRO A 105 8.67 6.97 14.77
N GLU A 106 9.16 5.76 15.03
CA GLU A 106 10.39 5.22 14.44
C GLU A 106 10.24 4.87 12.95
N THR A 107 9.02 4.58 12.50
CA THR A 107 8.75 4.23 11.09
C THR A 107 8.36 5.42 10.23
N GLY A 108 8.03 6.56 10.86
CA GLY A 108 7.51 7.74 10.18
C GLY A 108 6.11 7.54 9.59
N VAL A 109 5.52 8.62 9.08
CA VAL A 109 4.22 8.58 8.41
C VAL A 109 4.38 8.31 6.91
N TYR A 110 3.47 7.53 6.34
CA TYR A 110 3.46 7.21 4.92
C TYR A 110 2.41 8.08 4.22
N LEU A 111 2.82 9.22 3.66
CA LEU A 111 1.92 10.20 3.01
C LEU A 111 2.28 10.47 1.53
N GLY A 112 2.88 9.48 0.88
CA GLY A 112 3.42 9.63 -0.48
C GLY A 112 2.39 9.63 -1.59
N SER A 113 1.14 9.18 -1.35
CA SER A 113 0.11 9.08 -2.40
C SER A 113 -0.94 10.18 -2.30
N TYR A 114 -1.35 10.66 -3.48
CA TYR A 114 -2.51 11.51 -3.66
C TYR A 114 -3.65 10.80 -4.41
N GLY A 115 -3.71 9.47 -4.32
CA GLY A 115 -4.57 8.61 -5.13
C GLY A 115 -3.95 8.37 -6.51
N CYS A 116 -3.24 7.26 -6.66
CA CYS A 116 -2.50 6.89 -7.86
C CYS A 116 -3.44 6.32 -8.92
N VAL A 117 -3.55 6.98 -10.08
CA VAL A 117 -4.29 6.47 -11.23
C VAL A 117 -3.31 5.88 -12.24
N LEU A 118 -3.52 4.62 -12.63
CA LEU A 118 -2.74 3.93 -13.65
C LEU A 118 -3.64 3.57 -14.83
N GLN A 119 -3.21 3.95 -16.03
CA GLN A 119 -3.96 3.68 -17.25
C GLN A 119 -3.70 2.26 -17.73
N GLY A 120 -4.78 1.53 -18.03
CA GLY A 120 -4.67 0.20 -18.64
C GLY A 120 -4.39 0.30 -20.14
N ASN A 121 -3.73 -0.72 -20.69
CA ASN A 121 -3.52 -0.83 -22.15
C ASN A 121 -4.43 -1.86 -22.85
N GLY A 122 -5.39 -2.44 -22.12
CA GLY A 122 -6.29 -3.49 -22.60
C GLY A 122 -5.63 -4.87 -22.78
N LYS A 123 -4.31 -4.98 -22.58
CA LYS A 123 -3.52 -6.22 -22.69
C LYS A 123 -3.00 -6.73 -21.35
N GLY A 124 -3.52 -6.17 -20.25
CA GLY A 124 -3.15 -6.57 -18.89
C GLY A 124 -1.90 -5.88 -18.34
N ALA A 125 -1.43 -4.80 -18.97
CA ALA A 125 -0.41 -3.93 -18.38
C ALA A 125 -0.99 -2.55 -18.03
N PHE A 126 -0.39 -1.95 -17.01
CA PHE A 126 -0.75 -0.64 -16.51
C PHE A 126 0.46 0.28 -16.57
N ALA A 127 0.22 1.49 -17.06
CA ALA A 127 1.26 2.50 -17.18
C ALA A 127 0.83 3.78 -16.47
N ASP A 128 1.82 4.61 -16.17
CA ASP A 128 1.56 5.99 -15.82
C ASP A 128 1.02 6.71 -17.07
N PRO A 129 -0.17 7.35 -17.01
CA PRO A 129 -0.72 8.12 -18.12
C PRO A 129 0.13 9.35 -18.52
N GLY A 130 1.14 9.72 -17.71
CA GLY A 130 2.00 10.88 -17.93
C GLY A 130 1.32 12.22 -17.64
N GLN A 131 2.12 13.29 -17.53
CA GLN A 131 1.66 14.69 -17.41
C GLN A 131 0.77 15.01 -16.19
N GLY A 132 1.15 14.59 -14.98
CA GLY A 132 0.49 15.06 -13.74
C GLY A 132 -0.94 14.55 -13.52
N ARG A 133 -1.45 13.65 -14.37
CA ARG A 133 -2.74 12.96 -14.23
C ARG A 133 -2.70 11.80 -13.22
N MET A 134 -1.57 11.65 -12.54
CA MET A 134 -1.28 10.57 -11.59
C MET A 134 -2.08 10.64 -10.29
N SER A 135 -2.82 11.74 -10.08
CA SER A 135 -3.41 12.08 -8.79
C SER A 135 -4.90 12.27 -8.92
N ALA A 136 -5.65 11.47 -8.16
CA ALA A 136 -7.07 11.69 -7.90
C ALA A 136 -7.31 12.78 -6.83
N GLY A 137 -6.25 13.46 -6.36
CA GLY A 137 -6.34 14.51 -5.33
C GLY A 137 -6.70 14.00 -3.94
N ILE A 138 -6.57 12.70 -3.69
CA ILE A 138 -7.00 12.05 -2.45
C ILE A 138 -5.91 12.17 -1.39
N ARG A 139 -6.20 12.87 -0.30
CA ARG A 139 -5.28 12.99 0.86
C ARG A 139 -5.75 12.18 2.06
N GLY A 140 -4.79 11.78 2.89
CA GLY A 140 -4.99 11.07 4.16
C GLY A 140 -5.06 9.55 3.99
N SER A 141 -5.23 8.84 5.11
CA SER A 141 -5.29 7.36 5.15
C SER A 141 -6.56 6.76 4.55
N VAL A 142 -6.52 6.38 3.27
CA VAL A 142 -7.58 5.64 2.59
C VAL A 142 -7.58 4.18 3.03
N ARG A 143 -8.79 3.65 3.26
CA ARG A 143 -9.02 2.27 3.71
C ARG A 143 -9.89 1.46 2.79
N ASN A 144 -10.73 2.11 1.99
CA ASN A 144 -11.53 1.42 1.00
C ASN A 144 -11.99 2.35 -0.12
N PHE A 145 -12.26 1.75 -1.27
CA PHE A 145 -13.00 2.35 -2.37
C PHE A 145 -14.27 1.55 -2.62
N ALA A 146 -15.37 2.25 -2.88
CA ALA A 146 -16.56 1.64 -3.46
C ALA A 146 -16.88 2.33 -4.78
N LEU A 147 -16.93 1.55 -5.86
CA LEU A 147 -17.38 2.04 -7.15
C LEU A 147 -18.91 1.96 -7.19
N MET A 148 -19.55 3.10 -7.44
CA MET A 148 -21.01 3.20 -7.54
C MET A 148 -21.40 3.75 -8.91
N HIS A 149 -22.53 3.27 -9.40
CA HIS A 149 -23.16 3.77 -10.61
C HIS A 149 -24.38 4.59 -10.21
N GLN A 150 -24.35 5.89 -10.50
CA GLN A 150 -25.51 6.77 -10.39
C GLN A 150 -25.94 7.21 -11.78
N ARG A 151 -27.09 6.71 -12.24
CA ARG A 151 -27.62 6.97 -13.59
C ARG A 151 -26.55 6.64 -14.64
N ASN A 152 -26.01 7.66 -15.31
CA ASN A 152 -24.97 7.54 -16.34
C ASN A 152 -23.57 7.97 -15.85
N ARG A 153 -23.34 8.02 -14.53
CA ARG A 153 -22.05 8.44 -13.94
C ARG A 153 -21.48 7.35 -13.06
N ARG A 154 -20.16 7.18 -13.18
CA ARG A 154 -19.36 6.38 -12.24
C ARG A 154 -18.83 7.30 -11.16
N VAL A 155 -19.01 6.87 -9.93
CA VAL A 155 -18.63 7.60 -8.74
C VAL A 155 -17.77 6.68 -7.88
N VAL A 156 -16.65 7.19 -7.39
CA VAL A 156 -15.82 6.48 -6.42
C VAL A 156 -16.09 7.08 -5.05
N VAL A 157 -16.64 6.27 -4.15
CA VAL A 157 -16.74 6.59 -2.73
C VAL A 157 -15.43 6.17 -2.06
N VAL A 158 -14.79 7.10 -1.38
CA VAL A 158 -13.50 6.94 -0.73
C VAL A 158 -13.69 6.94 0.78
N ALA A 159 -13.43 5.81 1.42
CA ALA A 159 -13.42 5.68 2.86
C ALA A 159 -12.03 6.00 3.40
N ARG A 160 -11.94 7.00 4.28
CA ARG A 160 -10.70 7.41 4.95
C ARG A 160 -10.82 7.20 6.44
N ASN A 161 -9.72 6.75 7.06
CA ASN A 161 -9.67 6.54 8.49
C ASN A 161 -9.98 7.84 9.24
N ASN A 162 -10.93 7.81 10.19
CA ASN A 162 -11.33 8.95 11.01
C ASN A 162 -11.73 10.23 10.22
N ALA A 163 -12.23 10.10 8.99
CA ALA A 163 -12.65 11.23 8.17
C ALA A 163 -14.00 11.00 7.50
N LYS A 164 -14.64 12.08 7.04
CA LYS A 164 -15.87 11.99 6.23
C LYS A 164 -15.58 11.27 4.91
N LEU A 165 -16.57 10.54 4.42
CA LEU A 165 -16.55 9.94 3.08
C LEU A 165 -16.29 11.04 2.05
N LEU A 166 -15.35 10.77 1.15
CA LEU A 166 -15.06 11.61 -0.01
C LEU A 166 -15.68 10.95 -1.23
N ILE A 167 -16.29 11.76 -2.10
CA ILE A 167 -16.93 11.29 -3.32
C ILE A 167 -16.17 11.90 -4.50
N LEU A 168 -15.69 11.05 -5.40
CA LEU A 168 -15.03 11.46 -6.63
C LEU A 168 -15.92 11.12 -7.83
N GLU A 169 -16.11 12.09 -8.72
CA GLU A 169 -16.78 11.86 -9.99
C GLU A 169 -15.75 11.60 -11.08
N ALA A 170 -15.92 10.52 -11.85
CA ALA A 170 -15.11 10.29 -13.03
C ALA A 170 -15.61 11.20 -14.17
N THR A 171 -14.93 12.33 -14.40
CA THR A 171 -15.15 13.15 -15.59
C THR A 171 -14.38 12.55 -16.77
N ALA A 172 -15.09 12.09 -17.80
CA ALA A 172 -14.48 11.76 -19.09
C ALA A 172 -13.69 12.98 -19.59
N GLY A 173 -12.38 12.81 -19.77
CA GLY A 173 -11.53 13.89 -20.25
C GLY A 173 -12.01 14.36 -21.61
N LYS A 174 -12.33 15.65 -21.77
CA LYS A 174 -12.42 16.25 -23.11
C LYS A 174 -11.07 15.99 -23.78
N LYS A 175 -11.08 15.30 -24.92
CA LYS A 175 -9.91 15.18 -25.80
C LYS A 175 -9.36 16.59 -26.00
N ALA A 176 -8.12 16.82 -25.56
CA ALA A 176 -7.42 18.06 -25.87
C ALA A 176 -7.35 18.15 -27.40
N SER A 177 -8.01 19.17 -27.95
CA SER A 177 -7.88 19.50 -29.37
C SER A 177 -6.44 19.93 -29.61
N PRO A 178 -5.76 19.46 -30.68
CA PRO A 178 -4.47 20.02 -31.05
C PRO A 178 -4.69 21.51 -31.40
N GLN A 179 -3.91 22.39 -30.77
CA GLN A 179 -3.67 23.73 -31.31
C GLN A 179 -2.68 23.62 -32.46
#